data_AF-A0A964FJ70-F1
#
_entry.id   AF-A0A964FJ70-F1
#
_cell.length_a   1.000
_cell.length_b   1.000
_cell.length_c   1.000
_cell.angle_alpha   90.00
_cell.angle_beta   90.00
_cell.angle_gamma   90.00
#
_symmetry.space_group_name_H-M   'P 1'
#
loop_
_entity.id
_entity.type
_entity.pdbx_description
1 polymer ?
#
loop_
_entity_poly.entity_id
_entity_poly.type
_entity_poly.pdbx_seq_one_letter_code
_entity_poly.pdbx_strand_id
1 'polypeptide(L)'
;MFTVLLIIVIGLAPSLVSLWVMRSASRQASEGIAAARRAVANRPLPTQLAMGDRTYVEGLGYPIGDITCEYNARSNYIRCAVNPSGPCQDCRYYQPRALDVRGEKI
;
A
#
# COMPACT_ATOMS: atom_id res chain seq x y z
N MET A 1 45.83 7.45 45.84
CA MET A 1 45.24 6.27 45.16
C MET A 1 43.70 6.32 45.14
N PHE A 2 43.02 6.54 46.28
CA PHE A 2 41.55 6.63 46.34
C PHE A 2 40.92 7.75 45.47
N THR A 3 41.57 8.89 45.35
CA THR A 3 41.07 10.02 44.54
C THR A 3 40.96 9.65 43.06
N VAL A 4 41.93 8.88 42.55
CA VAL A 4 41.94 8.41 41.15
C VAL A 4 40.82 7.39 40.92
N LEU A 5 40.60 6.48 41.88
CA LEU A 5 39.49 5.54 41.85
C LEU A 5 38.12 6.24 41.81
N LEU A 6 37.93 7.30 42.63
CA LEU A 6 36.70 8.08 42.63
C LEU A 6 36.43 8.75 41.29
N ILE A 7 37.45 9.35 40.66
CA ILE A 7 37.32 10.00 39.35
C ILE A 7 36.92 8.98 38.27
N ILE A 8 37.56 7.80 38.28
CA ILE A 8 37.25 6.74 37.31
C ILE A 8 35.81 6.25 37.48
N VAL A 9 35.37 5.98 38.71
CA VAL A 9 34.02 5.48 38.99
C VAL A 9 32.95 6.50 38.59
N ILE A 10 33.14 7.77 38.91
CA ILE A 10 32.19 8.84 38.55
C ILE A 10 32.09 9.01 37.04
N GLY A 11 33.20 8.88 36.31
CA GLY A 11 33.23 9.01 34.84
C GLY A 11 32.66 7.79 34.10
N LEU A 12 32.87 6.58 34.62
CA LEU A 12 32.46 5.33 33.94
C LEU A 12 31.04 4.88 34.30
N ALA A 13 30.55 5.23 35.48
CA ALA A 13 29.19 4.91 35.92
C ALA A 13 28.09 5.36 34.92
N PRO A 14 28.04 6.61 34.42
CA PRO A 14 26.99 7.02 33.49
C PRO A 14 27.05 6.27 32.15
N SER A 15 28.25 5.94 31.67
CA SER A 15 28.45 5.18 30.43
C SER A 15 27.97 3.73 30.56
N LEU A 16 28.27 3.09 31.69
CA LEU A 16 27.84 1.72 32.00
C LEU A 16 26.32 1.65 32.22
N VAL A 17 25.76 2.62 32.94
CA VAL A 17 24.32 2.72 33.19
C VAL A 17 23.57 2.95 31.88
N SER A 18 24.06 3.84 31.01
CA SER A 18 23.47 4.09 29.69
C SER A 18 23.42 2.82 28.82
N LEU A 19 24.53 2.05 28.78
CA LEU A 19 24.58 0.77 28.05
C LEU A 19 23.64 -0.29 28.63
N TRP A 20 23.49 -0.32 29.96
CA TRP A 20 22.56 -1.24 30.63
C TRP A 20 21.10 -0.89 30.33
N VAL A 21 20.75 0.40 30.37
CA VAL A 21 19.41 0.90 30.03
C VAL A 21 19.06 0.61 28.58
N MET A 22 19.96 0.87 27.61
CA MET A 22 19.72 0.54 26.20
C MET A 22 19.47 -0.96 25.98
N ARG A 23 20.21 -1.83 26.68
CA ARG A 23 19.96 -3.28 26.62
C ARG A 23 18.59 -3.65 27.19
N SER A 24 18.11 -2.96 28.23
CA SER A 24 16.80 -3.21 28.85
C SER A 24 15.62 -2.64 28.03
N ALA A 25 15.79 -1.44 27.46
CA ALA A 25 14.74 -0.68 26.77
C ALA A 25 14.37 -1.27 25.39
N SER A 26 15.18 -2.18 24.88
CA SER A 26 14.89 -2.94 23.65
C SER A 26 13.56 -3.71 23.72
N ARG A 27 13.08 -4.05 24.93
CA ARG A 27 11.78 -4.71 25.12
C ARG A 27 10.59 -3.78 24.86
N GLN A 28 10.68 -2.51 25.24
CA GLN A 28 9.57 -1.56 25.18
C GLN A 28 9.31 -1.04 23.74
N ALA A 29 10.35 -0.98 22.90
CA ALA A 29 10.21 -0.60 21.49
C ALA A 29 9.43 -1.63 20.65
N SER A 30 9.38 -2.89 21.10
CA SER A 30 8.71 -3.97 20.36
C SER A 30 7.18 -3.90 20.45
N GLU A 31 6.65 -3.37 21.56
CA GLU A 31 5.21 -3.28 21.81
C GLU A 31 4.52 -2.29 20.88
N GLY A 32 5.15 -1.13 20.65
CA GLY A 32 4.63 -0.11 19.72
C GLY A 32 4.57 -0.61 18.27
N ILE A 33 5.61 -1.29 17.81
CA ILE A 33 5.67 -1.86 16.45
C ILE A 33 4.64 -2.99 16.30
N ALA A 34 4.48 -3.84 17.31
CA ALA A 34 3.49 -4.91 17.30
C ALA A 34 2.04 -4.37 17.25
N ALA A 35 1.75 -3.32 18.02
CA ALA A 35 0.45 -2.65 17.99
C ALA A 35 0.18 -1.99 16.63
N ALA A 36 1.17 -1.30 16.06
CA ALA A 36 1.08 -0.70 14.73
C ALA A 36 0.85 -1.75 13.63
N ARG A 37 1.54 -2.90 13.69
CA ARG A 37 1.33 -4.01 12.74
C ARG A 37 -0.09 -4.56 12.78
N ARG A 38 -0.67 -4.73 13.98
CA ARG A 38 -2.06 -5.19 14.12
C ARG A 38 -3.06 -4.15 13.59
N ALA A 39 -2.81 -2.86 13.82
CA ALA A 39 -3.66 -1.79 13.30
C ALA A 39 -3.67 -1.73 11.76
N VAL A 40 -2.55 -2.07 11.11
CA VAL A 40 -2.47 -2.17 9.64
C VAL A 40 -3.06 -3.48 9.11
N ALA A 41 -2.84 -4.61 9.79
CA ALA A 41 -3.38 -5.91 9.39
C ALA A 41 -4.92 -5.92 9.34
N ASN A 42 -5.55 -5.19 10.26
CA ASN A 42 -7.01 -5.05 10.31
C ASN A 42 -7.53 -3.88 9.48
N ARG A 43 -6.66 -3.10 8.85
CA ARG A 43 -7.11 -2.03 7.95
C ARG A 43 -7.70 -2.74 6.74
N PRO A 44 -9.01 -2.60 6.48
CA PRO A 44 -9.55 -3.10 5.23
C PRO A 44 -8.77 -2.37 4.13
N LEU A 45 -7.94 -3.14 3.41
CA LEU A 45 -7.32 -2.66 2.19
C LEU A 45 -8.49 -2.13 1.35
N PRO A 46 -8.43 -0.92 0.77
CA PRO A 46 -9.46 -0.45 -0.13
C PRO A 46 -9.37 -1.24 -1.45
N THR A 47 -9.50 -2.56 -1.37
CA THR A 47 -9.80 -3.49 -2.45
C THR A 47 -11.30 -3.38 -2.78
N GLN A 48 -11.83 -2.15 -2.80
CA GLN A 48 -13.11 -1.82 -3.42
C GLN A 48 -12.92 -1.43 -4.89
N LEU A 49 -11.85 -1.88 -5.54
CA LEU A 49 -11.94 -2.11 -6.98
C LEU A 49 -12.79 -3.37 -7.15
N ALA A 50 -14.11 -3.20 -7.12
CA ALA A 50 -15.12 -4.22 -7.34
C ALA A 50 -14.61 -5.24 -8.36
N MET A 51 -14.38 -6.46 -7.90
CA MET A 51 -13.88 -7.59 -8.69
C MET A 51 -14.74 -7.84 -9.95
N GLY A 52 -15.99 -7.36 -9.94
CA GLY A 52 -16.93 -7.46 -11.06
C GLY A 52 -16.65 -6.56 -12.27
N ASP A 53 -15.64 -5.68 -12.23
CA ASP A 53 -15.29 -4.81 -13.36
C ASP A 53 -13.86 -5.06 -13.87
N ARG A 54 -13.42 -6.33 -13.81
CA ARG A 54 -12.13 -6.80 -14.30
C ARG A 54 -12.34 -8.01 -15.21
N THR A 55 -12.21 -7.80 -16.51
CA THR A 55 -12.22 -8.88 -17.50
C THR A 55 -10.81 -9.13 -17.99
N TYR A 56 -10.37 -10.40 -18.01
CA TYR A 56 -9.08 -10.72 -18.61
C TYR A 56 -9.14 -10.47 -20.11
N VAL A 57 -8.21 -9.68 -20.63
CA VAL A 57 -8.04 -9.43 -22.06
C VAL A 57 -6.62 -9.82 -22.44
N GLU A 58 -6.51 -10.72 -23.42
CA GLU A 58 -5.22 -11.20 -23.91
C GLU A 58 -4.37 -10.01 -24.41
N GLY A 59 -3.11 -9.94 -23.97
CA GLY A 59 -2.20 -8.82 -24.25
C GLY A 59 -2.37 -7.56 -23.39
N LEU A 60 -3.48 -7.42 -22.65
CA LEU A 60 -3.78 -6.23 -21.81
C LEU A 60 -3.90 -6.54 -20.32
N GLY A 61 -4.09 -7.81 -19.94
CA GLY A 61 -4.18 -8.23 -18.54
C GLY A 61 -5.60 -8.07 -17.98
N TYR A 62 -5.74 -7.44 -16.82
CA TYR A 62 -7.03 -7.25 -16.12
C TYR A 62 -7.44 -5.77 -16.06
N PRO A 63 -7.72 -5.14 -17.21
CA PRO A 63 -8.17 -3.74 -17.22
C PRO A 63 -9.40 -3.57 -16.32
N ILE A 64 -9.46 -2.41 -15.66
CA ILE A 64 -10.63 -2.01 -14.89
C ILE A 64 -11.57 -1.16 -15.76
N GLY A 65 -12.88 -1.28 -15.58
CA GLY A 65 -13.86 -0.58 -16.42
C GLY A 65 -14.40 -1.44 -17.56
N ASP A 66 -15.53 -1.02 -18.11
CA ASP A 66 -16.16 -1.70 -19.24
C ASP A 66 -15.30 -1.56 -20.51
N ILE A 67 -14.73 -2.67 -20.97
CA ILE A 67 -13.85 -2.72 -22.16
C ILE A 67 -14.62 -2.46 -23.46
N THR A 68 -15.96 -2.55 -23.44
CA THR A 68 -16.80 -2.23 -24.59
C THR A 68 -16.97 -0.72 -24.77
N CYS A 69 -16.53 0.11 -23.81
CA CYS A 69 -16.51 1.56 -23.96
C CYS A 69 -15.29 2.03 -24.77
N GLU A 70 -15.48 2.89 -25.78
CA GLU A 70 -14.40 3.48 -26.57
C GLU A 70 -13.41 4.28 -25.71
N TYR A 71 -13.88 4.93 -24.64
CA TYR A 71 -13.05 5.70 -23.72
C TYR A 71 -12.47 4.90 -22.55
N ASN A 72 -12.59 3.58 -22.55
CA ASN A 72 -11.90 2.73 -21.57
C ASN A 72 -10.38 2.98 -21.65
N ALA A 73 -9.74 3.21 -20.50
CA ALA A 73 -8.31 3.54 -20.46
C ALA A 73 -7.38 2.34 -20.65
N ARG A 74 -7.93 1.12 -20.73
CA ARG A 74 -7.23 -0.17 -20.87
C ARG A 74 -6.10 -0.33 -19.84
N SER A 75 -6.34 0.16 -18.63
CA SER A 75 -5.37 0.22 -17.54
C SER A 75 -5.86 -0.59 -16.35
N ASN A 76 -4.93 -1.13 -15.56
CA ASN A 76 -5.24 -1.82 -14.30
C ASN A 76 -5.59 -0.83 -13.17
N TYR A 77 -5.39 0.47 -13.39
CA TYR A 77 -5.50 1.51 -12.35
C TYR A 77 -6.50 2.62 -12.68
N ILE A 78 -6.85 2.81 -13.95
CA ILE A 78 -7.75 3.87 -14.41
C ILE A 78 -8.86 3.24 -15.26
N ARG A 79 -10.13 3.54 -14.95
CA ARG A 79 -11.29 2.98 -15.67
C ARG A 79 -11.51 3.64 -17.03
N CYS A 80 -11.54 4.97 -17.07
CA CYS A 80 -11.89 5.73 -18.27
C CYS A 80 -11.00 6.98 -18.40
N ALA A 81 -10.58 7.29 -19.61
CA ALA A 81 -9.71 8.44 -19.88
C ALA A 81 -10.39 9.79 -19.60
N VAL A 82 -11.72 9.88 -19.83
CA VAL A 82 -12.51 11.11 -19.64
C VAL A 82 -13.26 11.15 -18.31
N ASN A 83 -13.42 10.02 -17.63
CA ASN A 83 -14.06 9.92 -16.31
C ASN A 83 -13.33 8.88 -15.42
N PRO A 84 -12.15 9.22 -14.88
CA PRO A 84 -11.30 8.25 -14.19
C PRO A 84 -11.92 7.68 -12.90
N SER A 85 -12.90 8.37 -12.30
CA SER A 85 -13.50 8.01 -11.01
C SER A 85 -14.86 7.31 -11.10
N GLY A 86 -15.58 7.43 -12.23
CA GLY A 86 -16.95 6.97 -12.34
C GLY A 86 -17.11 5.53 -12.83
N PRO A 87 -18.22 4.86 -12.48
CA PRO A 87 -18.61 3.62 -13.15
C PRO A 87 -19.06 3.91 -14.59
N CYS A 88 -19.00 2.89 -15.45
CA CYS A 88 -19.51 2.99 -16.82
C CYS A 88 -21.05 2.98 -16.89
N GLN A 89 -21.71 2.40 -15.88
CA GLN A 89 -23.16 2.41 -15.71
C GLN A 89 -23.65 3.85 -15.52
N ASP A 90 -24.60 4.29 -16.36
CA ASP A 90 -25.14 5.65 -16.42
C ASP A 90 -24.12 6.76 -16.77
N CYS A 91 -22.97 6.40 -17.33
CA CYS A 91 -21.96 7.39 -17.73
C CYS A 91 -22.39 8.15 -19.00
N ARG A 92 -22.52 9.48 -18.90
CA ARG A 92 -22.83 10.36 -20.05
C ARG A 92 -21.82 10.33 -21.20
N TYR A 93 -20.62 9.83 -20.94
CA TYR A 93 -19.53 9.73 -21.91
C TYR A 93 -19.45 8.34 -22.54
N TYR A 94 -20.26 7.37 -22.10
CA TYR A 94 -20.19 6.01 -22.61
C TYR A 94 -20.45 5.97 -24.12
N GLN A 95 -19.52 5.38 -24.86
CA GLN A 95 -19.66 5.13 -26.29
C GLN A 95 -19.36 3.66 -26.55
N PRO A 96 -20.32 2.88 -27.09
CA PRO A 96 -20.11 1.47 -27.36
C PRO A 96 -19.13 1.29 -28.52
N ARG A 97 -18.18 0.39 -28.35
CA ARG A 97 -17.24 -0.07 -29.36
C ARG A 97 -17.58 -1.51 -29.69
N ALA A 98 -17.72 -1.82 -30.98
CA ALA A 98 -17.80 -3.20 -31.44
C ALA A 98 -16.47 -3.90 -31.11
N LEU A 99 -16.51 -4.83 -30.17
CA LEU A 99 -15.38 -5.73 -29.89
C LEU A 99 -15.59 -6.99 -30.70
N ASP A 100 -14.68 -7.29 -31.64
CA ASP A 100 -14.51 -8.66 -32.08
C ASP A 100 -13.87 -9.44 -30.91
N VAL A 101 -14.38 -10.64 -30.64
CA VAL A 101 -14.09 -11.46 -29.44
C VAL A 101 -12.60 -11.85 -29.36
N ARG A 102 -11.79 -11.51 -30.36
CA ARG A 102 -10.34 -11.73 -30.44
C ARG A 102 -9.47 -10.48 -30.25
N GLY A 103 -10.06 -9.31 -29.98
CA GLY A 103 -9.28 -8.07 -29.86
C GLY A 103 -8.63 -7.58 -31.17
N GLU A 104 -8.95 -8.21 -32.30
CA GLU A 104 -8.53 -7.76 -33.63
C GLU A 104 -9.49 -6.65 -34.11
N LYS A 105 -8.91 -5.56 -34.59
CA LYS A 105 -9.61 -4.36 -35.03
C LYS A 105 -10.31 -4.61 -36.38
N ILE A 106 -11.56 -4.13 -36.54
CA ILE A 106 -12.14 -3.88 -37.88
C ILE A 106 -11.50 -2.62 -38.46
#